data_AF-A0A7C2BM90-F1
#
_entry.id   AF-A0A7C2BM90-F1
#
_cell.length_a   1.000
_cell.length_b   1.000
_cell.length_c   1.000
_cell.angle_alpha   90.00
_cell.angle_beta   90.00
_cell.angle_gamma   90.00
#
_symmetry.space_group_name_H-M   'P 1'
#
loop_
_entity.id
_entity.type
_entity.pdbx_description
1 polymer ?
#
loop_
_entity_poly.entity_id
_entity_poly.type
_entity_poly.pdbx_seq_one_letter_code
_entity_poly.pdbx_strand_id
1 'polypeptide(L)'
;MLQAWSHWTPAHRRVALAVAGGLAVALAVWAWAGRPQFVPLYSRLDTEEAARVVQALQQLGVPHRLSGAGTTVEVPRDRVYAARLQLAAQGLPRGGVGFELFDRTSFGATELVQRVNLQRALAGELVRSIETLDAVEKARVHLAIPQDRLFRDEATSASASVVVSLRPGASLSAGQVRAIRHLVANSVEGLTPERVTVVDTRGVLLSAGQDDPSGVNTAQLGEREQVEAALQQRVQSMLDEVLGPGRALARVSAEVDFSRRQVEQESYLPNQRAPTSEVTVEESYAGRGALPPGGPATVSVPSYAQAPAAASGSEYRRRESRTTYQVTRRVERAVTTGGLRRLSVAVLVDRRVPASSVRALETAVAASLGLDRRRGDVLVVQSVDFPAAPAAAPAPEPARTGQAARALPVWLAGGAGLAALVLALVVGALWRRRRRASRVTVETLEPVPVQPPAAAPEPREDEEEKVLEALRQRESSREAVVRRELQRMAQERPADVAAVIKSWLAEK
;
A
#
# COMPACT_ATOMS: atom_id res chain seq x y z
N MET A 1 72.15 -11.31 37.67
CA MET A 1 71.03 -11.03 38.61
C MET A 1 70.52 -12.24 39.39
N LEU A 2 70.77 -13.49 38.97
CA LEU A 2 70.33 -14.70 39.71
C LEU A 2 71.23 -15.14 40.89
N GLN A 3 72.46 -14.60 41.01
CA GLN A 3 73.40 -14.95 42.10
C GLN A 3 73.23 -14.10 43.38
N ALA A 4 72.47 -12.99 43.35
CA ALA A 4 72.24 -12.15 44.53
C ALA A 4 71.10 -12.66 45.44
N TRP A 5 70.42 -13.74 45.04
CA TRP A 5 69.16 -14.17 45.64
C TRP A 5 69.30 -15.21 46.76
N SER A 6 70.50 -15.77 46.98
CA SER A 6 70.77 -16.78 47.99
C SER A 6 71.21 -16.22 49.36
N HIS A 7 71.55 -14.92 49.45
CA HIS A 7 72.05 -14.30 50.69
C HIS A 7 70.98 -13.55 51.49
N TRP A 8 69.72 -13.54 51.03
CA TRP A 8 68.64 -12.80 51.70
C TRP A 8 67.98 -13.67 52.76
N THR A 9 67.96 -13.20 54.00
CA THR A 9 67.22 -13.85 55.10
C THR A 9 65.74 -14.04 54.71
N PRO A 10 65.06 -15.10 55.20
CA PRO A 10 63.71 -15.47 54.75
C PRO A 10 62.64 -14.38 55.00
N ALA A 11 62.93 -13.36 55.80
CA ALA A 11 62.11 -12.17 55.96
C ALA A 11 62.17 -11.24 54.72
N HIS A 12 63.37 -10.94 54.21
CA HIS A 12 63.54 -10.03 53.07
C HIS A 12 63.00 -10.61 51.75
N ARG A 13 63.05 -11.94 51.58
CA ARG A 13 62.47 -12.62 50.40
C ARG A 13 60.93 -12.55 50.37
N ARG A 14 60.28 -12.56 51.54
CA ARG A 14 58.82 -12.40 51.68
C ARG A 14 58.38 -10.95 51.39
N VAL A 15 59.16 -9.96 51.84
CA VAL A 15 58.91 -8.54 51.54
C VAL A 15 59.08 -8.25 50.06
N ALA A 16 60.15 -8.74 49.41
CA ALA A 16 60.36 -8.55 47.97
C ALA A 16 59.25 -9.16 47.11
N LEU A 17 58.75 -10.36 47.47
CA LEU A 17 57.63 -11.00 46.80
C LEU A 17 56.30 -10.25 47.02
N ALA A 18 56.08 -9.70 48.22
CA ALA A 18 54.90 -8.89 48.50
C ALA A 18 54.90 -7.56 47.73
N VAL A 19 56.06 -6.91 47.61
CA VAL A 19 56.22 -5.67 46.83
C VAL A 19 56.05 -5.95 45.33
N ALA A 20 56.67 -7.00 44.80
CA ALA A 20 56.50 -7.40 43.40
C ALA A 20 55.04 -7.78 43.08
N GLY A 21 54.37 -8.49 43.99
CA GLY A 21 52.95 -8.83 43.87
C GLY A 21 52.05 -7.60 43.93
N GLY A 22 52.33 -6.65 44.83
CA GLY A 22 51.62 -5.37 44.91
C GLY A 22 51.79 -4.52 43.65
N LEU A 23 53.00 -4.46 43.10
CA LEU A 23 53.28 -3.75 41.84
C LEU A 23 52.56 -4.40 40.65
N ALA A 24 52.52 -5.73 40.59
CA ALA A 24 51.80 -6.45 39.55
C ALA A 24 50.28 -6.22 39.62
N VAL A 25 49.71 -6.16 40.83
CA VAL A 25 48.28 -5.84 41.03
C VAL A 25 48.01 -4.38 40.66
N ALA A 26 48.87 -3.44 41.05
CA ALA A 26 48.73 -2.04 40.68
C ALA A 26 48.77 -1.82 39.15
N LEU A 27 49.71 -2.48 38.47
CA LEU A 27 49.78 -2.47 37.00
C LEU A 27 48.56 -3.11 36.34
N ALA A 28 48.05 -4.21 36.90
CA ALA A 28 46.83 -4.86 36.42
C ALA A 28 45.59 -3.96 36.58
N VAL A 29 45.46 -3.27 37.72
CA VAL A 29 44.35 -2.32 37.98
C VAL A 29 44.46 -1.11 37.06
N TRP A 30 45.66 -0.57 36.85
CA TRP A 30 45.91 0.54 35.93
C TRP A 30 45.56 0.18 34.47
N ALA A 31 45.97 -1.01 34.01
CA ALA A 31 45.62 -1.52 32.68
C ALA A 31 44.12 -1.79 32.52
N TRP A 32 43.40 -2.08 33.61
CA TRP A 32 41.96 -2.31 33.58
C TRP A 32 41.16 -1.01 33.58
N ALA A 33 41.63 0.00 34.33
CA ALA A 33 40.99 1.31 34.40
C ALA A 33 41.11 2.14 33.10
N GLY A 34 42.10 1.85 32.26
CA GLY A 34 42.34 2.58 31.00
C GLY A 34 41.49 2.16 29.79
N ARG A 35 40.47 1.32 29.94
CA ARG A 35 39.67 0.84 28.79
C ARG A 35 38.60 1.89 28.38
N PRO A 36 38.61 2.38 27.13
CA PRO A 36 37.61 3.33 26.66
C PRO A 36 36.21 2.70 26.64
N GLN A 37 35.22 3.42 27.19
CA GLN A 37 33.82 3.03 27.17
C GLN A 37 33.19 3.44 25.84
N PHE A 38 32.67 2.46 25.09
CA PHE A 38 31.97 2.69 23.83
C PHE A 38 30.48 2.92 24.08
N VAL A 39 29.91 3.92 23.41
CA VAL A 39 28.50 4.32 23.52
C VAL A 39 27.92 4.42 22.11
N PRO A 40 26.66 4.03 21.87
CA PRO A 40 26.02 4.12 20.56
C PRO A 40 25.95 5.57 20.05
N LEU A 41 26.53 5.79 18.86
CA LEU A 41 26.46 7.04 18.12
C LEU A 41 25.12 7.15 17.37
N TYR A 42 24.78 6.07 16.65
CA TYR A 42 23.54 5.86 15.91
C TYR A 42 23.10 4.39 16.06
N SER A 43 21.79 4.17 16.12
CA SER A 43 21.16 2.84 16.22
C SER A 43 20.12 2.67 15.11
N ARG A 44 19.87 1.42 14.69
CA ARG A 44 18.93 1.07 13.62
C ARG A 44 19.28 1.68 12.26
N LEU A 45 20.55 1.65 11.90
CA LEU A 45 21.01 2.01 10.55
C LEU A 45 20.83 0.83 9.59
N ASP A 46 20.43 1.12 8.36
CA ASP A 46 20.55 0.17 7.26
C ASP A 46 22.01 -0.15 6.98
N THR A 47 22.28 -1.32 6.41
CA THR A 47 23.64 -1.83 6.20
C THR A 47 24.47 -0.89 5.30
N GLU A 48 23.84 -0.27 4.30
CA GLU A 48 24.50 0.74 3.44
C GLU A 48 24.79 2.06 4.15
N GLU A 49 23.92 2.48 5.08
CA GLU A 49 24.12 3.71 5.86
C GLU A 49 25.18 3.50 6.93
N ALA A 50 25.15 2.35 7.61
CA ALA A 50 26.18 1.94 8.56
C ALA A 50 27.56 1.91 7.90
N ALA A 51 27.67 1.36 6.68
CA ALA A 51 28.93 1.35 5.92
C ALA A 51 29.47 2.76 5.65
N ARG A 52 28.61 3.70 5.24
CA ARG A 52 28.99 5.10 4.99
C ARG A 52 29.40 5.84 6.25
N VAL A 53 28.67 5.65 7.35
CA VAL A 53 29.01 6.22 8.67
C VAL A 53 30.35 5.68 9.17
N VAL A 54 30.60 4.38 9.02
CA VAL A 54 31.88 3.75 9.36
C VAL A 54 33.02 4.32 8.52
N GLN A 55 32.83 4.46 7.20
CA GLN A 55 33.84 5.03 6.32
C GLN A 55 34.19 6.48 6.69
N ALA A 56 33.18 7.30 7.02
CA ALA A 56 33.41 8.66 7.48
C ALA A 56 34.12 8.71 8.84
N LEU A 57 33.75 7.84 9.79
CA LEU A 57 34.44 7.72 11.09
C LEU A 57 35.90 7.28 10.93
N GLN A 58 36.20 6.41 9.97
CA GLN A 58 37.57 6.00 9.63
C GLN A 58 38.39 7.18 9.08
N GLN A 59 37.82 7.97 8.17
CA GLN A 59 38.46 9.17 7.63
C GLN A 59 38.75 10.21 8.72
N LEU A 60 37.87 10.32 9.72
CA LEU A 60 38.02 11.21 10.87
C LEU A 60 38.94 10.65 11.97
N GLY A 61 39.47 9.43 11.81
CA GLY A 61 40.34 8.78 12.79
C GLY A 61 39.65 8.49 14.12
N VAL A 62 38.33 8.29 14.12
CA VAL A 62 37.54 8.00 15.33
C VAL A 62 37.45 6.48 15.53
N PRO A 63 37.90 5.94 16.69
CA PRO A 63 37.71 4.54 17.01
C PRO A 63 36.22 4.19 17.02
N HIS A 64 35.83 3.11 16.37
CA HIS A 64 34.43 2.70 16.27
C HIS A 64 34.28 1.19 16.45
N ARG A 65 33.08 0.76 16.86
CA ARG A 65 32.67 -0.64 16.92
C ARG A 65 31.28 -0.80 16.35
N LEU A 66 31.03 -1.96 15.76
CA LEU A 66 29.71 -2.34 15.26
C LEU A 66 29.06 -3.29 16.27
N SER A 67 27.82 -2.99 16.62
CA SER A 67 26.95 -3.79 17.49
C SER A 67 25.61 -4.02 16.80
N GLY A 68 24.76 -4.92 17.33
CA GLY A 68 23.43 -5.18 16.78
C GLY A 68 23.46 -5.66 15.33
N ALA A 69 24.28 -6.67 15.02
CA ALA A 69 24.44 -7.25 13.67
C ALA A 69 24.87 -6.24 12.57
N GLY A 70 25.52 -5.14 12.94
CA GLY A 70 26.01 -4.12 12.00
C GLY A 70 25.09 -2.91 11.82
N THR A 71 23.96 -2.87 12.52
CA THR A 71 22.99 -1.75 12.44
C THR A 71 23.24 -0.66 13.49
N THR A 72 24.17 -0.87 14.43
CA THR A 72 24.50 0.10 15.49
C THR A 72 25.99 0.40 15.45
N VAL A 73 26.32 1.69 15.37
CA VAL A 73 27.70 2.19 15.35
C VAL A 73 28.01 2.85 16.70
N GLU A 74 29.03 2.36 17.39
CA GLU A 74 29.46 2.83 18.71
C GLU A 74 30.82 3.53 18.63
N VAL A 75 31.00 4.60 19.41
CA VAL A 75 32.27 5.36 19.52
C VAL A 75 32.61 5.65 20.98
N PRO A 76 33.87 5.95 21.34
CA PRO A 76 34.25 6.33 22.69
C PRO A 76 33.39 7.49 23.22
N ARG A 77 32.90 7.37 24.46
CA ARG A 77 31.98 8.32 25.11
C ARG A 77 32.44 9.79 24.98
N ASP A 78 33.74 10.00 25.12
CA ASP A 78 34.46 11.27 25.03
C ASP A 78 34.46 11.89 23.63
N ARG A 79 34.20 11.12 22.56
CA ARG A 79 34.18 11.61 21.16
C ARG A 79 32.79 11.58 20.50
N VAL A 80 31.75 11.10 21.18
CA VAL A 80 30.39 10.97 20.64
C VAL A 80 29.86 12.28 20.04
N TYR A 81 29.94 13.39 20.78
CA TYR A 81 29.40 14.67 20.35
C TYR A 81 30.19 15.29 19.19
N ALA A 82 31.52 15.21 19.25
CA ALA A 82 32.39 15.70 18.17
C ALA A 82 32.17 14.91 16.88
N ALA A 83 32.08 13.58 16.97
CA ALA A 83 31.79 12.71 15.83
C ALA A 83 30.42 13.00 15.22
N ARG A 84 29.37 13.23 16.04
CA ARG A 84 28.05 13.63 15.55
C ARG A 84 28.07 14.93 14.77
N LEU A 85 28.76 15.94 15.28
CA LEU A 85 28.85 17.25 14.62
C LEU A 85 29.56 17.15 13.26
N GLN A 86 30.65 16.36 13.20
CA GLN A 86 31.41 16.15 11.98
C GLN A 86 30.65 15.32 10.93
N LEU A 87 29.93 14.29 11.36
CA LEU A 87 29.09 13.48 10.46
C LEU A 87 27.87 14.26 9.95
N ALA A 88 27.27 15.11 10.79
CA ALA A 88 26.19 16.00 10.38
C ALA A 88 26.66 17.01 9.31
N ALA A 89 27.88 17.53 9.43
CA ALA A 89 28.47 18.41 8.40
C ALA A 89 28.66 17.70 7.04
N GLN A 90 28.75 16.37 7.03
CA GLN A 90 28.84 15.55 5.83
C GLN A 90 27.47 15.02 5.35
N GLY A 91 26.38 15.40 6.02
CA GLY A 91 25.02 14.97 5.67
C GLY A 91 24.76 13.48 5.90
N LEU A 92 25.36 12.90 6.95
CA LEU A 92 25.15 11.52 7.37
C LEU A 92 24.41 11.45 8.72
N PRO A 93 23.47 10.51 8.92
CA PRO A 93 22.89 9.57 7.94
C PRO A 93 21.90 10.24 6.96
N ARG A 94 21.62 9.61 5.81
CA ARG A 94 20.81 10.18 4.71
C ARG A 94 19.34 9.76 4.74
N GLY A 95 18.88 9.14 5.84
CA GLY A 95 17.52 8.63 6.00
C GLY A 95 16.44 9.63 5.60
N GLY A 96 15.51 9.17 4.76
CA GLY A 96 14.40 9.96 4.24
C GLY A 96 13.48 10.43 5.37
N VAL A 97 13.38 11.74 5.53
CA VAL A 97 12.57 12.39 6.55
C VAL A 97 11.08 12.13 6.31
N GLY A 98 10.48 11.27 7.13
CA GLY A 98 9.04 10.99 7.16
C GLY A 98 8.30 11.79 8.25
N PHE A 99 7.31 11.16 8.89
CA PHE A 99 6.55 11.74 10.02
C PHE A 99 7.38 11.99 11.28
N GLU A 100 8.60 11.48 11.36
CA GLU A 100 9.53 11.60 12.48
C GLU A 100 9.92 13.06 12.81
N LEU A 101 9.70 13.99 11.88
CA LEU A 101 9.89 15.43 12.09
C LEU A 101 8.77 16.05 12.94
N PHE A 102 7.57 15.46 12.97
CA PHE A 102 6.45 15.92 13.79
C PHE A 102 6.56 15.50 15.25
N ASP A 103 7.33 14.45 15.56
CA ASP A 103 7.56 13.99 16.94
C ASP A 103 8.39 15.00 17.76
N ARG A 104 9.02 15.97 17.10
CA ARG A 104 9.72 17.09 17.77
C ARG A 104 8.84 18.33 17.70
N THR A 105 7.88 18.42 18.62
CA THR A 105 7.06 19.63 18.79
C THR A 105 7.95 20.82 19.15
N SER A 106 8.32 21.62 18.16
CA SER A 106 8.94 22.92 18.38
C SER A 106 7.85 23.92 18.75
N PHE A 107 7.77 24.28 20.04
CA PHE A 107 6.92 25.38 20.51
C PHE A 107 7.21 26.64 19.66
N GLY A 108 6.18 27.23 19.06
CA GLY A 108 6.29 28.45 18.24
C GLY A 108 6.39 28.26 16.70
N ALA A 109 6.06 27.08 16.16
CA ALA A 109 6.04 26.88 14.70
C ALA A 109 4.95 27.73 14.02
N THR A 110 5.31 28.42 12.94
CA THR A 110 4.35 29.16 12.10
C THR A 110 3.54 28.20 11.21
N GLU A 111 2.36 28.62 10.78
CA GLU A 111 1.50 27.85 9.86
C GLU A 111 2.23 27.40 8.58
N LEU A 112 3.11 28.28 8.05
CA LEU A 112 3.94 27.96 6.89
C LEU A 112 4.88 26.78 7.18
N VAL A 113 5.51 26.74 8.36
CA VAL A 113 6.40 25.64 8.74
C VAL A 113 5.62 24.34 8.89
N GLN A 114 4.44 24.37 9.52
CA GLN A 114 3.58 23.19 9.65
C GLN A 114 3.18 22.63 8.27
N ARG A 115 2.83 23.50 7.32
CA ARG A 115 2.46 23.12 5.96
C ARG A 115 3.63 22.49 5.18
N VAL A 116 4.83 23.09 5.27
CA VAL A 116 6.04 22.54 4.64
C VAL A 116 6.38 21.17 5.24
N ASN A 117 6.25 21.02 6.55
CA ASN A 117 6.46 19.73 7.21
C ASN A 117 5.43 18.69 6.77
N LEU A 118 4.16 19.07 6.63
CA LEU A 118 3.10 18.20 6.14
C LEU A 118 3.38 17.73 4.71
N GLN A 119 3.73 18.66 3.82
CA GLN A 119 4.09 18.34 2.43
C GLN A 119 5.28 17.38 2.36
N ARG A 120 6.31 17.59 3.19
CA ARG A 120 7.47 16.67 3.26
C ARG A 120 7.08 15.30 3.77
N ALA A 121 6.25 15.22 4.80
CA ALA A 121 5.80 13.94 5.34
C ALA A 121 4.94 13.17 4.33
N LEU A 122 4.00 13.82 3.65
CA LEU A 122 3.20 13.21 2.59
C LEU A 122 4.08 12.69 1.46
N ALA A 123 5.04 13.49 0.98
CA ALA A 123 5.99 13.05 -0.04
C ALA A 123 6.83 11.85 0.43
N GLY A 124 7.31 11.85 1.67
CA GLY A 124 8.10 10.76 2.25
C GLY A 124 7.29 9.46 2.43
N GLU A 125 6.02 9.55 2.82
CA GLU A 125 5.14 8.39 2.94
C GLU A 125 4.79 7.79 1.58
N LEU A 126 4.55 8.65 0.58
CA LEU A 126 4.32 8.24 -0.80
C LEU A 126 5.55 7.53 -1.39
N VAL A 127 6.76 8.03 -1.12
CA VAL A 127 8.00 7.37 -1.52
C VAL A 127 8.06 5.96 -0.93
N ARG A 128 7.88 5.81 0.39
CA ARG A 128 7.90 4.50 1.06
C ARG A 128 6.85 3.55 0.49
N SER A 129 5.65 4.05 0.22
CA SER A 129 4.56 3.26 -0.37
C SER A 129 4.90 2.78 -1.78
N ILE A 130 5.45 3.65 -2.64
CA ILE A 130 5.82 3.29 -4.02
C ILE A 130 7.00 2.31 -4.04
N GLU A 131 7.95 2.44 -3.11
CA GLU A 131 9.10 1.53 -2.97
C GLU A 131 8.71 0.11 -2.50
N THR A 132 7.49 -0.09 -1.97
CA THR A 132 6.98 -1.45 -1.70
C THR A 132 6.68 -2.27 -2.95
N LEU A 133 6.58 -1.63 -4.13
CA LEU A 133 6.36 -2.32 -5.40
C LEU A 133 7.62 -3.07 -5.84
N ASP A 134 7.50 -4.36 -6.14
CA ASP A 134 8.64 -5.25 -6.46
C ASP A 134 9.55 -4.74 -7.59
N ALA A 135 8.98 -4.04 -8.57
CA ALA A 135 9.72 -3.51 -9.72
C ALA A 135 10.52 -2.23 -9.40
N VAL A 136 10.19 -1.55 -8.30
CA VAL A 136 10.79 -0.26 -7.90
C VAL A 136 11.95 -0.53 -6.94
N GLU A 137 13.10 0.06 -7.23
CA GLU A 137 14.26 0.08 -6.33
C GLU A 137 14.24 1.33 -5.44
N LYS A 138 13.97 2.50 -6.04
CA LYS A 138 13.91 3.79 -5.36
C LYS A 138 12.84 4.68 -5.98
N ALA A 139 12.19 5.50 -5.17
CA ALA A 139 11.22 6.48 -5.64
C ALA A 139 11.55 7.89 -5.13
N ARG A 140 11.15 8.91 -5.89
CA ARG A 140 11.16 10.32 -5.47
C ARG A 140 9.85 10.96 -5.88
N VAL A 141 9.20 11.63 -4.94
CA VAL A 141 7.92 12.29 -5.18
C VAL A 141 8.08 13.78 -4.91
N HIS A 142 7.74 14.59 -5.91
CA HIS A 142 7.67 16.03 -5.81
C HIS A 142 6.20 16.45 -5.86
N LEU A 143 5.73 17.11 -4.79
CA LEU A 143 4.38 17.64 -4.69
C LEU A 143 4.41 19.15 -4.84
N ALA A 144 3.54 19.68 -5.69
CA ALA A 144 3.28 21.12 -5.85
C ALA A 144 1.85 21.41 -5.40
N ILE A 145 1.71 21.73 -4.11
CA ILE A 145 0.43 22.08 -3.48
C ILE A 145 0.30 23.61 -3.47
N PRO A 146 -0.73 24.18 -4.10
CA PRO A 146 -0.93 25.63 -4.15
C PRO A 146 -1.32 26.20 -2.79
N GLN A 147 -1.17 27.52 -2.64
CA GLN A 147 -1.56 28.24 -1.42
C GLN A 147 -2.98 28.77 -1.55
N ASP A 148 -3.81 28.53 -0.54
CA ASP A 148 -5.10 29.19 -0.41
C ASP A 148 -4.89 30.70 -0.25
N ARG A 149 -5.38 31.47 -1.21
CA ARG A 149 -5.40 32.94 -1.14
C ARG A 149 -6.86 33.36 -1.08
N LEU A 150 -7.20 34.17 -0.07
CA LEU A 150 -8.57 34.65 0.20
C LEU A 150 -9.18 35.51 -0.93
N PHE A 151 -8.45 35.80 -2.01
CA PHE A 151 -8.84 36.72 -3.08
C PHE A 151 -8.54 36.19 -4.50
N ARG A 152 -8.71 34.89 -4.74
CA ARG A 152 -8.70 34.33 -6.10
C ARG A 152 -9.98 33.55 -6.37
N ASP A 153 -10.63 33.89 -7.49
CA ASP A 153 -11.81 33.18 -7.98
C ASP A 153 -11.45 31.79 -8.56
N GLU A 154 -10.19 31.56 -8.92
CA GLU A 154 -9.69 30.26 -9.42
C GLU A 154 -8.75 29.57 -8.42
N ALA A 155 -9.23 28.44 -7.87
CA ALA A 155 -8.40 27.49 -7.16
C ALA A 155 -7.45 26.80 -8.16
N THR A 156 -6.15 27.05 -8.03
CA THR A 156 -5.14 26.28 -8.77
C THR A 156 -5.16 24.85 -8.24
N SER A 157 -5.20 23.85 -9.11
CA SER A 157 -5.16 22.42 -8.71
C SER A 157 -3.72 21.96 -8.43
N ALA A 158 -3.55 21.07 -7.45
CA ALA A 158 -2.25 20.50 -7.13
C ALA A 158 -1.65 19.71 -8.31
N SER A 159 -0.33 19.53 -8.32
CA SER A 159 0.36 18.64 -9.27
C SER A 159 1.45 17.83 -8.60
N ALA A 160 1.81 16.70 -9.21
CA ALA A 160 2.87 15.84 -8.70
C ALA A 160 3.75 15.26 -9.81
N SER A 161 5.03 15.09 -9.50
CA SER A 161 5.99 14.36 -10.33
C SER A 161 6.63 13.25 -9.54
N VAL A 162 6.52 12.04 -10.05
CA VAL A 162 7.06 10.82 -9.46
C VAL A 162 8.18 10.32 -10.36
N VAL A 163 9.39 10.23 -9.80
CA VAL A 163 10.55 9.63 -10.45
C VAL A 163 10.79 8.27 -9.82
N VAL A 164 10.78 7.22 -10.63
CA VAL A 164 11.03 5.85 -10.19
C VAL A 164 12.34 5.35 -10.78
N SER A 165 13.15 4.70 -9.95
CA SER A 165 14.30 3.90 -10.35
C SER A 165 13.87 2.44 -10.32
N LEU A 166 13.93 1.77 -11.45
CA LEU A 166 13.52 0.38 -11.57
C LEU A 166 14.69 -0.55 -11.29
N ARG A 167 14.41 -1.74 -10.75
CA ARG A 167 15.41 -2.78 -10.57
C ARG A 167 15.97 -3.23 -11.94
N PRO A 168 17.22 -3.74 -12.01
CA PRO A 168 17.80 -4.22 -13.26
C PRO A 168 16.92 -5.26 -13.96
N GLY A 169 16.56 -5.01 -15.21
CA GLY A 169 15.69 -5.89 -16.01
C GLY A 169 14.20 -5.80 -15.69
N ALA A 170 13.79 -4.99 -14.72
CA ALA A 170 12.37 -4.78 -14.40
C ALA A 170 11.76 -3.67 -15.27
N SER A 171 10.46 -3.79 -15.54
CA SER A 171 9.65 -2.79 -16.22
C SER A 171 8.31 -2.65 -15.50
N LEU A 172 7.79 -1.44 -15.37
CA LEU A 172 6.44 -1.22 -14.86
C LEU A 172 5.40 -1.47 -15.95
N SER A 173 4.36 -2.23 -15.62
CA SER A 173 3.19 -2.39 -16.48
C SER A 173 2.34 -1.11 -16.47
N ALA A 174 1.54 -0.90 -17.52
CA ALA A 174 0.60 0.24 -17.57
C ALA A 174 -0.37 0.26 -16.37
N GLY A 175 -0.76 -0.93 -15.87
CA GLY A 175 -1.56 -1.06 -14.65
C GLY A 175 -0.84 -0.58 -13.40
N GLN A 176 0.45 -0.92 -13.24
CA GLN A 176 1.25 -0.45 -12.11
C GLN A 176 1.50 1.07 -12.15
N VAL A 177 1.75 1.62 -13.33
CA VAL A 177 1.87 3.09 -13.50
C VAL A 177 0.56 3.79 -13.13
N ARG A 178 -0.59 3.23 -13.54
CA ARG A 178 -1.91 3.74 -13.18
C ARG A 178 -2.16 3.66 -11.67
N ALA A 179 -1.77 2.56 -11.03
CA ALA A 179 -1.86 2.41 -9.58
C ALA A 179 -1.04 3.48 -8.85
N ILE A 180 0.20 3.75 -9.30
CA ILE A 180 1.04 4.82 -8.75
C ILE A 180 0.35 6.19 -8.91
N ARG A 181 -0.22 6.50 -10.10
CA ARG A 181 -0.94 7.77 -10.33
C ARG A 181 -2.11 7.94 -9.38
N HIS A 182 -2.97 6.93 -9.23
CA HIS A 182 -4.13 7.02 -8.33
C HIS A 182 -3.73 7.04 -6.86
N LEU A 183 -2.71 6.29 -6.46
CA LEU A 183 -2.21 6.32 -5.09
C LEU A 183 -1.75 7.73 -4.71
N VAL A 184 -0.99 8.39 -5.58
CA VAL A 184 -0.53 9.76 -5.35
C VAL A 184 -1.69 10.76 -5.38
N ALA A 185 -2.57 10.66 -6.38
CA ALA A 185 -3.72 11.56 -6.50
C ALA A 185 -4.66 11.50 -5.29
N ASN A 186 -4.98 10.29 -4.82
CA ASN A 186 -5.89 10.11 -3.68
C ASN A 186 -5.25 10.45 -2.33
N SER A 187 -3.91 10.56 -2.28
CA SER A 187 -3.19 10.90 -1.05
C SER A 187 -2.99 12.41 -0.85
N VAL A 188 -3.32 13.23 -1.85
CA VAL A 188 -3.11 14.68 -1.82
C VAL A 188 -4.40 15.39 -2.19
N GLU A 189 -4.82 16.32 -1.33
CA GLU A 189 -6.04 17.10 -1.56
C GLU A 189 -5.95 17.92 -2.86
N GLY A 190 -7.03 17.91 -3.66
CA GLY A 190 -7.12 18.68 -4.89
C GLY A 190 -6.18 18.22 -6.01
N LEU A 191 -5.58 17.03 -5.91
CA LEU A 191 -4.74 16.43 -6.94
C LEU A 191 -5.54 15.41 -7.76
N THR A 192 -5.59 15.59 -9.08
CA THR A 192 -6.24 14.62 -9.98
C THR A 192 -5.19 13.70 -10.65
N PRO A 193 -5.53 12.46 -11.02
CA PRO A 193 -4.59 11.51 -11.64
C PRO A 193 -3.95 12.02 -12.94
N GLU A 194 -4.62 12.91 -13.67
CA GLU A 194 -4.13 13.55 -14.90
C GLU A 194 -2.97 14.51 -14.64
N ARG A 195 -2.86 15.03 -13.41
CA ARG A 195 -1.81 15.95 -12.96
C ARG A 195 -0.64 15.25 -12.26
N VAL A 196 -0.60 13.92 -12.33
CA VAL A 196 0.49 13.10 -11.81
C VAL A 196 1.32 12.57 -12.97
N THR A 197 2.58 12.99 -13.03
CA THR A 197 3.54 12.53 -14.03
C THR A 197 4.46 11.47 -13.44
N VAL A 198 4.64 10.36 -14.15
CA VAL A 198 5.51 9.26 -13.69
C VAL A 198 6.62 9.05 -14.71
N VAL A 199 7.88 9.15 -14.26
CA VAL A 199 9.07 9.12 -15.12
C VAL A 199 10.07 8.11 -14.58
N ASP A 200 10.71 7.35 -15.47
CA ASP A 200 11.85 6.50 -15.13
C ASP A 200 13.15 7.34 -15.10
N THR A 201 14.14 6.93 -14.30
CA THR A 201 15.52 7.46 -14.28
C THR A 201 16.19 7.59 -15.65
N ARG A 202 15.76 6.81 -16.65
CA ARG A 202 16.23 6.88 -18.04
C ARG A 202 15.61 8.04 -18.85
N GLY A 203 14.74 8.85 -18.25
CA GLY A 203 14.05 9.96 -18.92
C GLY A 203 12.81 9.53 -19.73
N VAL A 204 12.35 8.28 -19.59
CA VAL A 204 11.14 7.79 -20.25
C VAL A 204 9.92 8.17 -19.42
N LEU A 205 9.01 8.95 -20.02
CA LEU A 205 7.73 9.27 -19.41
C LEU A 205 6.82 8.02 -19.47
N LEU A 206 6.61 7.39 -18.31
CA LEU A 206 5.80 6.18 -18.18
C LEU A 206 4.29 6.49 -18.18
N SER A 207 3.93 7.74 -17.86
CA SER A 207 2.54 8.21 -17.89
C SER A 207 2.07 8.75 -19.25
N ALA A 208 2.91 8.74 -20.29
CA ALA A 208 2.67 9.44 -21.57
C ALA A 208 1.63 8.81 -22.52
N GLY A 209 1.18 7.58 -22.26
CA GLY A 209 0.45 6.80 -23.27
C GLY A 209 -1.07 6.84 -23.19
N GLN A 210 -1.66 7.65 -22.30
CA GLN A 210 -3.07 7.49 -21.92
C GLN A 210 -3.96 8.73 -22.14
N ASP A 211 -3.38 9.93 -22.13
CA ASP A 211 -4.13 11.20 -22.21
C ASP A 211 -3.92 11.94 -23.54
N ASP A 212 -3.11 11.40 -24.47
CA ASP A 212 -2.93 11.97 -25.81
C ASP A 212 -3.91 11.33 -26.81
N PRO A 213 -4.99 12.02 -27.22
CA PRO A 213 -5.99 11.51 -28.16
C PRO A 213 -5.43 11.30 -29.58
N SER A 214 -4.21 11.77 -29.87
CA SER A 214 -3.56 11.68 -31.18
C SER A 214 -2.49 10.61 -31.27
N GLY A 215 -2.06 10.04 -30.14
CA GLY A 215 -1.12 8.93 -30.09
C GLY A 215 -1.81 7.60 -30.37
N VAL A 216 -1.15 6.71 -31.11
CA VAL A 216 -1.57 5.31 -31.27
C VAL A 216 -1.92 4.76 -29.88
N ASN A 217 -3.21 4.49 -29.67
CA ASN A 217 -3.77 4.24 -28.35
C ASN A 217 -3.31 2.85 -27.87
N THR A 218 -2.13 2.78 -27.26
CA THR A 218 -1.48 1.53 -26.82
C THR A 218 -2.38 0.70 -25.92
N ALA A 219 -3.28 1.35 -25.17
CA ALA A 219 -4.32 0.70 -24.39
C ALA A 219 -5.33 -0.06 -25.27
N GLN A 220 -5.80 0.54 -26.36
CA GLN A 220 -6.74 -0.10 -27.31
C GLN A 220 -6.07 -1.24 -28.07
N LEU A 221 -4.78 -1.11 -28.42
CA LEU A 221 -3.99 -2.19 -28.99
C LEU A 221 -3.84 -3.36 -28.00
N GLY A 222 -3.53 -3.06 -26.74
CA GLY A 222 -3.43 -4.09 -25.70
C GLY A 222 -4.75 -4.81 -25.42
N GLU A 223 -5.88 -4.09 -25.37
CA GLU A 223 -7.21 -4.71 -25.26
C GLU A 223 -7.52 -5.60 -26.46
N ARG A 224 -7.21 -5.13 -27.68
CA ARG A 224 -7.38 -5.94 -28.90
C ARG A 224 -6.57 -7.22 -28.83
N GLU A 225 -5.28 -7.14 -28.48
CA GLU A 225 -4.41 -8.31 -28.36
C GLU A 225 -4.90 -9.30 -27.30
N GLN A 226 -5.41 -8.80 -26.17
CA GLN A 226 -5.99 -9.66 -25.12
C GLN A 226 -7.24 -10.39 -25.61
N VAL A 227 -8.13 -9.70 -26.32
CA VAL A 227 -9.33 -10.31 -26.90
C VAL A 227 -8.95 -11.35 -27.96
N GLU A 228 -8.02 -11.03 -28.85
CA GLU A 228 -7.50 -11.95 -29.87
C GLU A 228 -6.87 -13.20 -29.21
N ALA A 229 -6.03 -13.01 -28.19
CA ALA A 229 -5.38 -14.10 -27.46
C ALA A 229 -6.40 -14.99 -26.72
N ALA A 230 -7.41 -14.40 -26.06
CA ALA A 230 -8.44 -15.15 -25.36
C ALA A 230 -9.30 -16.00 -26.32
N LEU A 231 -9.71 -15.43 -27.46
CA LEU A 231 -10.44 -16.16 -28.50
C LEU A 231 -9.57 -17.25 -29.13
N GLN A 232 -8.30 -16.95 -29.42
CA GLN A 232 -7.34 -17.91 -29.96
C GLN A 232 -7.17 -19.10 -29.00
N GLN A 233 -6.96 -18.84 -27.71
CA GLN A 233 -6.78 -19.88 -26.70
C GLN A 233 -8.03 -20.75 -26.57
N ARG A 234 -9.23 -20.17 -26.60
CA ARG A 234 -10.50 -20.91 -26.53
C ARG A 234 -10.69 -21.85 -27.73
N VAL A 235 -10.35 -21.39 -28.93
CA VAL A 235 -10.43 -22.23 -30.14
C VAL A 235 -9.36 -23.30 -30.11
N GLN A 236 -8.13 -22.94 -29.73
CA GLN A 236 -7.01 -23.86 -29.67
C GLN A 236 -7.27 -24.98 -28.66
N SER A 237 -7.76 -24.68 -27.45
CA SER A 237 -8.06 -25.69 -26.43
C SER A 237 -9.16 -26.67 -26.90
N MET A 238 -10.19 -26.16 -27.56
CA MET A 238 -11.23 -26.99 -28.16
C MET A 238 -10.67 -27.92 -29.24
N LEU A 239 -9.81 -27.40 -30.12
CA LEU A 239 -9.20 -28.18 -31.19
C LEU A 239 -8.22 -29.23 -30.63
N ASP A 240 -7.46 -28.88 -29.60
CA ASP A 240 -6.52 -29.79 -28.94
C ASP A 240 -7.24 -30.93 -28.20
N GLU A 241 -8.42 -30.68 -27.60
CA GLU A 241 -9.24 -31.73 -26.98
C GLU A 241 -9.81 -32.74 -27.99
N VAL A 242 -10.19 -32.28 -29.19
CA VAL A 242 -10.80 -33.13 -30.23
C VAL A 242 -9.76 -33.83 -31.10
N LEU A 243 -8.67 -33.14 -31.45
CA LEU A 243 -7.67 -33.61 -32.41
C LEU A 243 -6.37 -34.09 -31.76
N GLY A 244 -6.14 -33.72 -30.50
CA GLY A 244 -4.88 -33.91 -29.79
C GLY A 244 -3.93 -32.71 -29.94
N PRO A 245 -3.01 -32.52 -28.99
CA PRO A 245 -2.13 -31.35 -28.95
C PRO A 245 -1.24 -31.28 -30.19
N GLY A 246 -1.16 -30.10 -30.79
CA GLY A 246 -0.25 -29.82 -31.90
C GLY A 246 -0.71 -30.35 -33.27
N ARG A 247 -1.96 -30.82 -33.40
CA ARG A 247 -2.55 -31.26 -34.68
C ARG A 247 -3.41 -30.20 -35.36
N ALA A 248 -3.59 -29.06 -34.73
CA ALA A 248 -4.27 -27.91 -35.30
C ALA A 248 -3.64 -26.61 -34.80
N LEU A 249 -3.71 -25.56 -35.62
CA LEU A 249 -3.28 -24.21 -35.27
C LEU A 249 -4.39 -23.23 -35.62
N ALA A 250 -4.92 -22.54 -34.62
CA ALA A 250 -5.89 -21.47 -34.82
C ALA A 250 -5.23 -20.10 -34.66
N ARG A 251 -5.56 -19.17 -35.56
CA ARG A 251 -5.25 -17.74 -35.46
C ARG A 251 -6.53 -16.94 -35.58
N VAL A 252 -6.70 -15.98 -34.68
CA VAL A 252 -7.87 -15.10 -34.63
C VAL A 252 -7.37 -13.67 -34.72
N SER A 253 -7.96 -12.89 -35.62
CA SER A 253 -7.82 -11.44 -35.65
C SER A 253 -9.18 -10.79 -35.43
N ALA A 254 -9.22 -9.78 -34.57
CA ALA A 254 -10.43 -9.09 -34.16
C ALA A 254 -10.30 -7.60 -34.47
N GLU A 255 -11.26 -7.08 -35.24
CA GLU A 255 -11.48 -5.64 -35.35
C GLU A 255 -12.49 -5.24 -34.28
N VAL A 256 -12.05 -4.42 -33.32
CA VAL A 256 -12.88 -3.94 -32.21
C VAL A 256 -13.12 -2.45 -32.42
N ASP A 257 -14.38 -2.03 -32.32
CA ASP A 257 -14.74 -0.63 -32.22
C ASP A 257 -14.62 -0.20 -30.76
N PHE A 258 -13.82 0.82 -30.48
CA PHE A 258 -13.67 1.39 -29.14
C PHE A 258 -14.44 2.71 -28.98
N SER A 259 -15.26 3.09 -29.97
CA SER A 259 -16.04 4.31 -29.89
C SER A 259 -17.08 4.25 -28.76
N ARG A 260 -17.13 5.31 -27.95
CA ARG A 260 -18.15 5.48 -26.92
C ARG A 260 -19.22 6.40 -27.48
N ARG A 261 -20.43 5.89 -27.68
CA ARG A 261 -21.56 6.70 -28.15
C ARG A 261 -22.57 6.86 -27.04
N GLN A 262 -22.88 8.11 -26.72
CA GLN A 262 -23.99 8.45 -25.85
C GLN A 262 -25.18 8.84 -26.72
N VAL A 263 -26.25 8.06 -26.65
CA VAL A 263 -27.52 8.38 -27.30
C VAL A 263 -28.48 8.84 -26.21
N GLU A 264 -28.97 10.06 -26.33
CA GLU A 264 -30.04 10.59 -25.49
C GLU A 264 -31.30 10.61 -26.33
N GLN A 265 -32.24 9.72 -26.02
CA GLN A 265 -33.53 9.66 -26.67
C GLN A 265 -34.59 10.27 -25.74
N GLU A 266 -35.16 11.38 -26.20
CA GLU A 266 -36.25 12.05 -25.52
C GLU A 266 -37.56 11.71 -26.22
N SER A 267 -38.47 11.05 -25.50
CA SER A 267 -39.80 10.71 -26.01
C SER A 267 -40.90 11.32 -25.15
N TYR A 268 -41.94 11.79 -25.83
CA TYR A 268 -43.14 12.37 -25.23
C TYR A 268 -44.29 11.39 -25.41
N LEU A 269 -44.98 11.03 -24.33
CA LEU A 269 -46.11 10.09 -24.37
C LEU A 269 -47.44 10.86 -24.41
N PRO A 270 -48.08 11.03 -25.59
CA PRO A 270 -49.27 11.87 -25.74
C PRO A 270 -50.53 11.32 -25.07
N ASN A 271 -50.51 10.06 -24.63
CA ASN A 271 -51.66 9.32 -24.11
C ASN A 271 -51.76 9.33 -22.57
N GLN A 272 -50.72 9.80 -21.88
CA GLN A 272 -50.70 9.96 -20.42
C GLN A 272 -50.70 11.45 -20.11
N ARG A 273 -51.84 12.11 -20.33
CA ARG A 273 -52.00 13.53 -20.02
C ARG A 273 -52.59 13.64 -18.62
N ALA A 274 -51.78 14.04 -17.65
CA ALA A 274 -52.28 14.44 -16.35
C ALA A 274 -52.67 15.92 -16.41
N PRO A 275 -53.96 16.30 -16.24
CA PRO A 275 -54.33 17.70 -16.11
C PRO A 275 -53.72 18.24 -14.81
N THR A 276 -52.87 19.25 -14.91
CA THR A 276 -52.21 19.85 -13.73
C THR A 276 -52.99 21.03 -13.20
N SER A 277 -53.69 21.77 -14.06
CA SER A 277 -54.62 22.82 -13.65
C SER A 277 -55.77 22.93 -14.63
N GLU A 278 -56.98 23.00 -14.11
CA GLU A 278 -58.18 23.31 -14.87
C GLU A 278 -58.82 24.57 -14.29
N VAL A 279 -58.94 25.62 -15.09
CA VAL A 279 -59.65 26.86 -14.71
C VAL A 279 -60.93 26.90 -15.54
N THR A 280 -62.06 26.71 -14.87
CA THR A 280 -63.39 26.87 -15.49
C THR A 280 -64.00 28.15 -14.96
N VAL A 281 -64.24 29.12 -15.85
CA VAL A 281 -64.98 30.34 -15.57
C VAL A 281 -66.40 30.14 -16.08
N GLU A 282 -67.36 30.07 -15.16
CA GLU A 282 -68.78 30.06 -15.47
C GLU A 282 -69.41 31.38 -15.02
N GLU A 283 -69.87 32.18 -15.98
CA GLU A 283 -70.68 33.36 -15.75
C GLU A 283 -72.13 33.00 -16.07
N SER A 284 -73.01 33.07 -15.08
CA SER A 284 -74.45 32.95 -15.29
C SER A 284 -75.15 34.18 -14.74
N TYR A 285 -75.87 34.90 -15.61
CA TYR A 285 -76.73 36.02 -15.24
C TYR A 285 -78.18 35.62 -15.49
N ALA A 286 -79.01 35.74 -14.46
CA ALA A 286 -80.46 35.61 -14.57
C ALA A 286 -81.08 36.82 -13.86
N GLY A 287 -81.49 37.81 -14.65
CA GLY A 287 -82.09 39.04 -14.15
C GLY A 287 -83.55 39.16 -14.61
N ARG A 288 -84.45 39.48 -13.68
CA ARG A 288 -85.80 39.97 -13.97
C ARG A 288 -85.90 41.40 -13.42
N GLY A 289 -85.73 42.39 -14.28
CA GLY A 289 -85.83 43.81 -13.92
C GLY A 289 -86.08 44.67 -15.15
N ALA A 290 -87.14 45.48 -15.08
CA ALA A 290 -87.50 46.47 -16.08
C ALA A 290 -86.52 47.66 -16.05
N LEU A 291 -86.19 48.22 -17.22
CA LEU A 291 -85.32 49.39 -17.35
C LEU A 291 -85.90 50.62 -16.65
N PRO A 292 -85.11 51.40 -15.88
CA PRO A 292 -85.47 52.76 -15.52
C PRO A 292 -85.37 53.69 -16.75
N PRO A 293 -86.37 54.56 -17.01
CA PRO A 293 -86.32 55.50 -18.13
C PRO A 293 -85.43 56.69 -17.76
N GLY A 294 -84.30 56.87 -18.45
CA GLY A 294 -83.45 58.05 -18.25
C GLY A 294 -82.06 57.95 -18.87
N GLY A 295 -81.95 58.18 -20.17
CA GLY A 295 -80.69 58.39 -20.89
C GLY A 295 -80.93 58.77 -22.35
N PRO A 296 -80.39 59.88 -22.87
CA PRO A 296 -80.84 60.50 -24.12
C PRO A 296 -80.44 59.73 -25.39
N ALA A 297 -81.33 59.86 -26.37
CA ALA A 297 -81.34 59.26 -27.70
C ALA A 297 -80.05 59.40 -28.51
N THR A 298 -79.70 58.36 -29.27
CA THR A 298 -79.19 58.51 -30.65
C THR A 298 -79.45 57.23 -31.49
N VAL A 299 -80.20 57.42 -32.58
CA VAL A 299 -80.24 56.64 -33.85
C VAL A 299 -81.02 55.31 -33.92
N SER A 300 -82.32 55.46 -34.22
CA SER A 300 -83.02 54.99 -35.44
C SER A 300 -82.77 53.59 -36.03
N VAL A 301 -83.72 52.66 -35.82
CA VAL A 301 -84.10 51.63 -36.81
C VAL A 301 -85.60 51.28 -36.67
N PRO A 302 -86.35 51.03 -37.78
CA PRO A 302 -87.82 51.16 -37.80
C PRO A 302 -88.61 49.96 -37.25
N SER A 303 -89.66 50.33 -36.49
CA SER A 303 -90.97 49.68 -36.27
C SER A 303 -91.26 48.33 -36.95
N TYR A 304 -91.64 47.32 -36.13
CA TYR A 304 -92.85 46.51 -36.35
C TYR A 304 -93.35 45.87 -35.04
N ALA A 305 -94.67 45.99 -34.82
CA ALA A 305 -95.57 45.26 -33.91
C ALA A 305 -95.17 44.97 -32.44
N GLN A 306 -95.86 45.65 -31.52
CA GLN A 306 -96.01 45.26 -30.11
C GLN A 306 -96.73 43.90 -29.99
N ALA A 307 -96.06 42.92 -29.37
CA ALA A 307 -96.68 41.82 -28.66
C ALA A 307 -96.64 42.11 -27.15
N PRO A 308 -97.61 41.63 -26.34
CA PRO A 308 -97.74 42.03 -24.94
C PRO A 308 -96.55 41.58 -24.10
N ALA A 309 -96.17 42.42 -23.14
CA ALA A 309 -95.06 42.22 -22.21
C ALA A 309 -95.19 40.90 -21.42
N ALA A 310 -94.51 39.86 -21.90
CA ALA A 310 -94.03 38.79 -21.05
C ALA A 310 -92.71 39.23 -20.43
N ALA A 311 -92.55 39.06 -19.12
CA ALA A 311 -91.31 39.32 -18.41
C ALA A 311 -90.18 38.42 -18.96
N SER A 312 -89.53 38.89 -20.03
CA SER A 312 -88.39 38.25 -20.66
C SER A 312 -87.19 38.46 -19.74
N GLY A 313 -86.98 37.51 -18.82
CA GLY A 313 -85.71 37.45 -18.09
C GLY A 313 -84.59 37.24 -19.11
N SER A 314 -83.53 38.05 -19.04
CA SER A 314 -82.34 37.74 -19.82
C SER A 314 -81.55 36.67 -19.06
N GLU A 315 -81.36 35.53 -19.72
CA GLU A 315 -80.46 34.48 -19.25
C GLU A 315 -79.19 34.54 -20.10
N TYR A 316 -78.06 34.83 -19.47
CA TYR A 316 -76.74 34.79 -20.09
C TYR A 316 -75.93 33.71 -19.38
N ARG A 317 -75.38 32.77 -20.14
CA ARG A 317 -74.45 31.76 -19.62
C ARG A 317 -73.21 31.72 -20.50
N ARG A 318 -72.05 32.03 -19.93
CA ARG A 318 -70.73 31.85 -20.54
C ARG A 318 -69.94 30.86 -19.73
N ARG A 319 -69.41 29.84 -20.39
CA ARG A 319 -68.47 28.87 -19.80
C ARG A 319 -67.18 28.89 -20.60
N GLU A 320 -66.09 29.24 -19.95
CA GLU A 320 -64.75 29.19 -20.50
C GLU A 320 -63.92 28.19 -19.69
N SER A 321 -63.38 27.15 -20.32
CA SER A 321 -62.51 26.17 -19.65
C SER A 321 -61.12 26.20 -20.26
N ARG A 322 -60.11 26.34 -19.40
CA ARG A 322 -58.69 26.30 -19.76
C ARG A 322 -58.01 25.18 -18.97
N THR A 323 -57.58 24.12 -19.65
CA THR A 323 -56.86 22.99 -19.06
C THR A 323 -55.38 23.00 -19.48
N THR A 324 -54.49 23.01 -18.50
CA THR A 324 -53.04 22.87 -18.70
C THR A 324 -52.64 21.42 -18.47
N TYR A 325 -52.00 20.81 -19.47
CA TYR A 325 -51.50 19.43 -19.40
C TYR A 325 -49.99 19.44 -19.19
N GLN A 326 -49.49 18.60 -18.28
CA GLN A 326 -48.09 18.20 -18.29
C GLN A 326 -47.93 16.94 -19.14
N VAL A 327 -46.93 16.94 -20.04
CA VAL A 327 -46.61 15.80 -20.88
C VAL A 327 -45.49 15.01 -20.22
N THR A 328 -45.68 13.71 -20.03
CA THR A 328 -44.63 12.83 -19.49
C THR A 328 -43.43 12.82 -20.45
N ARG A 329 -42.28 13.30 -19.97
CA ARG A 329 -40.98 13.26 -20.64
C ARG A 329 -40.24 12.00 -20.20
N ARG A 330 -39.94 11.09 -21.14
CA ARG A 330 -39.07 9.93 -20.89
C ARG A 330 -37.72 10.21 -21.55
N VAL A 331 -36.69 10.38 -20.72
CA VAL A 331 -35.30 10.54 -21.17
C VAL A 331 -34.61 9.19 -21.00
N GLU A 332 -34.27 8.54 -22.11
CA GLU A 332 -33.44 7.34 -22.12
C GLU A 332 -32.02 7.73 -22.51
N ARG A 333 -31.09 7.50 -21.57
CA ARG A 333 -29.66 7.70 -21.82
C ARG A 333 -28.99 6.35 -21.98
N ALA A 334 -28.67 5.99 -23.22
CA ALA A 334 -27.92 4.79 -23.53
C ALA A 334 -26.45 5.17 -23.77
N VAL A 335 -25.55 4.60 -22.98
CA VAL A 335 -24.11 4.65 -23.26
C VAL A 335 -23.73 3.32 -23.88
N THR A 336 -23.51 3.30 -25.19
CA THR A 336 -23.00 2.13 -25.89
C THR A 336 -21.49 2.23 -25.94
N THR A 337 -20.82 1.28 -25.29
CA THR A 337 -19.40 1.04 -25.52
C THR A 337 -19.26 0.24 -26.80
N GLY A 338 -18.26 0.57 -27.61
CA GLY A 338 -18.03 -0.11 -28.87
C GLY A 338 -17.83 -1.62 -28.69
N GLY A 339 -18.08 -2.36 -29.76
CA GLY A 339 -18.11 -3.81 -29.75
C GLY A 339 -17.27 -4.42 -30.87
N LEU A 340 -17.29 -5.74 -30.94
CA LEU A 340 -16.62 -6.50 -31.98
C LEU A 340 -17.22 -6.14 -33.36
N ARG A 341 -16.41 -5.57 -34.25
CA ARG A 341 -16.81 -5.18 -35.62
C ARG A 341 -16.61 -6.30 -36.63
N ARG A 342 -15.55 -7.08 -36.50
CA ARG A 342 -15.27 -8.20 -37.40
C ARG A 342 -14.34 -9.21 -36.76
N LEU A 343 -14.60 -10.48 -36.97
CA LEU A 343 -13.69 -11.57 -36.68
C LEU A 343 -13.16 -12.20 -37.98
N SER A 344 -11.86 -12.43 -38.02
CA SER A 344 -11.20 -13.18 -39.07
C SER A 344 -10.45 -14.34 -38.44
N VAL A 345 -10.87 -15.56 -38.76
CA VAL A 345 -10.40 -16.78 -38.12
C VAL A 345 -9.79 -17.68 -39.18
N ALA A 346 -8.54 -18.06 -38.97
CA ALA A 346 -7.84 -19.03 -39.80
C ALA A 346 -7.53 -20.26 -38.95
N VAL A 347 -8.01 -21.42 -39.37
CA VAL A 347 -7.75 -22.70 -38.71
C VAL A 347 -7.01 -23.61 -39.68
N LEU A 348 -5.84 -24.05 -39.26
CA LEU A 348 -5.04 -25.04 -39.98
C LEU A 348 -5.18 -26.38 -39.26
N VAL A 349 -5.49 -27.44 -40.00
CA VAL A 349 -5.74 -28.79 -39.47
C VAL A 349 -4.84 -29.81 -40.17
N ASP A 350 -4.34 -30.81 -39.44
CA ASP A 350 -3.52 -31.88 -40.02
C ASP A 350 -4.27 -32.63 -41.13
N ARG A 351 -3.59 -32.87 -42.25
CA ARG A 351 -4.09 -33.65 -43.41
C ARG A 351 -4.56 -35.07 -43.04
N ARG A 352 -4.11 -35.63 -41.92
CA ARG A 352 -4.56 -36.93 -41.40
C ARG A 352 -6.01 -36.91 -40.90
N VAL A 353 -6.61 -35.73 -40.69
CA VAL A 353 -8.01 -35.59 -40.28
C VAL A 353 -8.92 -35.74 -41.50
N PRO A 354 -9.96 -36.60 -41.45
CA PRO A 354 -10.85 -36.81 -42.59
C PRO A 354 -11.67 -35.55 -42.93
N ALA A 355 -11.88 -35.30 -44.23
CA ALA A 355 -12.54 -34.10 -44.73
C ALA A 355 -13.98 -33.90 -44.22
N SER A 356 -14.68 -34.98 -43.85
CA SER A 356 -16.01 -34.92 -43.21
C SER A 356 -15.96 -34.29 -41.82
N SER A 357 -14.93 -34.63 -41.03
CA SER A 357 -14.69 -34.04 -39.71
C SER A 357 -14.30 -32.57 -39.79
N VAL A 358 -13.64 -32.15 -40.88
CA VAL A 358 -13.28 -30.73 -41.12
C VAL A 358 -14.53 -29.84 -41.23
N ARG A 359 -15.60 -30.28 -41.91
CA ARG A 359 -16.85 -29.51 -42.02
C ARG A 359 -17.61 -29.43 -40.68
N ALA A 360 -17.59 -30.49 -39.89
CA ALA A 360 -18.18 -30.50 -38.55
C ALA A 360 -17.41 -29.55 -37.62
N LEU A 361 -16.07 -29.56 -37.69
CA LEU A 361 -15.19 -28.65 -36.97
C LEU A 361 -15.43 -27.19 -37.36
N GLU A 362 -15.59 -26.90 -38.65
CA GLU A 362 -15.89 -25.55 -39.12
C GLU A 362 -17.16 -24.99 -38.46
N THR A 363 -18.23 -25.79 -38.42
CA THR A 363 -19.51 -25.40 -37.79
C THR A 363 -19.35 -25.21 -36.28
N ALA A 364 -18.59 -26.10 -35.63
CA ALA A 364 -18.36 -26.05 -34.19
C ALA A 364 -17.50 -24.84 -33.79
N VAL A 365 -16.43 -24.55 -34.54
CA VAL A 365 -15.59 -23.36 -34.36
C VAL A 365 -16.41 -22.09 -34.58
N ALA A 366 -17.22 -22.04 -35.65
CA ALA A 366 -18.09 -20.89 -35.94
C ALA A 366 -19.09 -20.61 -34.80
N ALA A 367 -19.71 -21.66 -34.25
CA ALA A 367 -20.63 -21.53 -33.12
C ALA A 367 -19.91 -21.12 -31.82
N SER A 368 -18.72 -21.66 -31.55
CA SER A 368 -17.95 -21.37 -30.32
C SER A 368 -17.48 -19.91 -30.22
N LEU A 369 -17.18 -19.30 -31.37
CA LEU A 369 -16.73 -17.91 -31.49
C LEU A 369 -17.90 -16.93 -31.68
N GLY A 370 -19.13 -17.42 -31.87
CA GLY A 370 -20.27 -16.56 -32.20
C GLY A 370 -20.05 -15.78 -33.49
N LEU A 371 -19.53 -16.46 -34.53
CA LEU A 371 -19.32 -15.83 -35.84
C LEU A 371 -20.66 -15.43 -36.45
N ASP A 372 -20.75 -14.17 -36.87
CA ASP A 372 -21.93 -13.63 -37.54
C ASP A 372 -21.57 -13.18 -38.95
N ARG A 373 -22.20 -13.81 -39.95
CA ARG A 373 -22.05 -13.43 -41.36
C ARG A 373 -22.58 -12.01 -41.63
N ARG A 374 -23.54 -11.53 -40.85
CA ARG A 374 -24.07 -10.15 -40.96
C ARG A 374 -23.06 -9.12 -40.49
N ARG A 375 -22.20 -9.49 -39.52
CA ARG A 375 -21.06 -8.69 -39.05
C ARG A 375 -19.90 -8.66 -40.06
N GLY A 376 -19.89 -9.59 -41.01
CA GLY A 376 -18.82 -9.73 -42.01
C GLY A 376 -17.68 -10.63 -41.55
N ASP A 377 -17.94 -11.52 -40.59
CA ASP A 377 -16.94 -12.45 -40.10
C ASP A 377 -16.55 -13.50 -41.15
N VAL A 378 -15.27 -13.89 -41.15
CA VAL A 378 -14.72 -14.86 -42.09
C VAL A 378 -14.03 -15.99 -41.33
N LEU A 379 -14.37 -17.22 -41.67
CA LEU A 379 -13.70 -18.44 -41.20
C LEU A 379 -13.10 -19.16 -42.40
N VAL A 380 -11.80 -19.44 -42.33
CA VAL A 380 -11.09 -20.24 -43.32
C VAL A 380 -10.46 -21.43 -42.62
N VAL A 381 -10.82 -22.63 -43.07
CA VAL A 381 -10.23 -23.88 -42.59
C VAL A 381 -9.43 -24.52 -43.72
N GLN A 382 -8.15 -24.79 -43.50
CA GLN A 382 -7.29 -25.47 -44.47
C GLN A 382 -6.58 -26.67 -43.86
N SER A 383 -6.40 -27.70 -44.68
CA SER A 383 -5.63 -28.88 -44.30
C SER A 383 -4.19 -28.73 -44.76
N VAL A 384 -3.23 -28.86 -43.83
CA VAL A 384 -1.79 -28.75 -44.08
C VAL A 384 -1.04 -29.90 -43.43
N ASP A 385 0.17 -30.17 -43.92
CA ASP A 385 1.06 -31.18 -43.34
C ASP A 385 1.83 -30.54 -42.18
N PHE A 386 1.54 -30.94 -40.93
CA PHE A 386 2.24 -30.46 -39.75
C PHE A 386 3.54 -31.26 -39.54
N PRO A 387 4.68 -30.59 -39.25
CA PRO A 387 5.87 -31.29 -38.83
C PRO A 387 5.58 -31.99 -37.49
N ALA A 388 6.04 -33.24 -37.35
CA ALA A 388 5.90 -33.96 -36.09
C ALA A 388 6.52 -33.12 -34.96
N ALA A 389 5.73 -32.82 -33.92
CA ALA A 389 6.21 -32.07 -32.78
C ALA A 389 7.48 -32.76 -32.23
N PRO A 390 8.60 -32.02 -32.05
CA PRO A 390 9.79 -32.60 -31.45
C PRO A 390 9.37 -33.14 -30.08
N ALA A 391 9.59 -34.44 -29.86
CA ALA A 391 9.30 -35.10 -28.60
C ALA A 391 9.90 -34.24 -27.48
N ALA A 392 9.05 -33.84 -26.52
CA ALA A 392 9.46 -33.03 -25.38
C ALA A 392 10.73 -33.66 -24.79
N ALA A 393 11.83 -32.90 -24.82
CA ALA A 393 13.07 -33.33 -24.20
C ALA A 393 12.76 -33.69 -22.74
N PRO A 394 13.22 -34.85 -22.22
CA PRO A 394 13.00 -35.21 -20.84
C PRO A 394 13.51 -34.07 -19.96
N ALA A 395 12.66 -33.61 -19.04
CA ALA A 395 12.98 -32.52 -18.13
C ALA A 395 14.34 -32.79 -17.45
N PRO A 396 15.25 -31.81 -17.38
CA PRO A 396 16.51 -32.01 -16.67
C PRO A 396 16.21 -32.31 -15.20
N GLU A 397 16.59 -33.50 -14.74
CA GLU A 397 16.55 -33.83 -13.32
C GLU A 397 17.31 -32.75 -12.54
N PRO A 398 16.78 -32.26 -11.39
CA PRO A 398 17.51 -31.30 -10.59
C PRO A 398 18.81 -31.95 -10.12
N ALA A 399 19.93 -31.39 -10.58
CA ALA A 399 21.27 -31.81 -10.21
C ALA A 399 21.37 -31.88 -8.68
N ARG A 400 21.46 -33.10 -8.16
CA ARG A 400 21.79 -33.36 -6.75
C ARG A 400 23.19 -32.81 -6.52
N THR A 401 23.29 -31.63 -5.91
CA THR A 401 24.54 -31.06 -5.43
C THR A 401 25.09 -32.01 -4.37
N GLY A 402 26.10 -32.78 -4.76
CA GLY A 402 26.87 -33.64 -3.87
C GLY A 402 27.49 -32.82 -2.76
N GLN A 403 27.08 -33.09 -1.52
CA GLN A 403 27.77 -32.65 -0.32
C GLN A 403 29.13 -33.36 -0.27
N ALA A 404 30.16 -32.74 -0.85
CA ALA A 404 31.54 -33.12 -0.63
C ALA A 404 31.93 -32.71 0.80
N ALA A 405 31.74 -33.64 1.74
CA ALA A 405 32.27 -33.54 3.09
C ALA A 405 33.80 -33.44 3.03
N ARG A 406 34.33 -32.22 3.17
CA ARG A 406 35.76 -31.98 3.41
C ARG A 406 36.12 -32.52 4.78
N ALA A 407 36.81 -33.66 4.81
CA ALA A 407 37.43 -34.19 6.02
C ALA A 407 38.53 -33.21 6.51
N LEU A 408 38.31 -32.60 7.68
CA LEU A 408 39.32 -31.83 8.40
C LEU A 408 40.25 -32.79 9.17
N PRO A 409 41.59 -32.57 9.17
CA PRO A 409 42.54 -33.50 9.78
C PRO A 409 42.48 -33.47 11.32
N VAL A 410 42.37 -34.67 11.91
CA VAL A 410 42.13 -34.98 13.35
C VAL A 410 43.24 -34.52 14.32
N TRP A 411 44.30 -33.87 13.84
CA TRP A 411 45.49 -33.53 14.63
C TRP A 411 45.34 -32.21 15.43
N LEU A 412 44.29 -31.42 15.17
CA LEU A 412 43.96 -30.20 15.93
C LEU A 412 43.14 -30.46 17.22
N ALA A 413 42.59 -31.66 17.40
CA ALA A 413 41.78 -32.01 18.58
C ALA A 413 42.63 -32.27 19.85
N GLY A 414 43.91 -32.61 19.72
CA GLY A 414 44.80 -32.90 20.86
C GLY A 414 45.21 -31.66 21.67
N GLY A 415 45.41 -30.52 21.00
CA GLY A 415 45.83 -29.27 21.66
C GLY A 415 44.70 -28.53 22.37
N ALA A 416 43.48 -28.59 21.81
CA ALA A 416 42.30 -27.97 22.40
C ALA A 416 41.86 -28.67 23.71
N GLY A 417 42.04 -29.99 23.78
CA GLY A 417 41.73 -30.77 24.99
C GLY A 417 42.59 -30.37 26.19
N LEU A 418 43.88 -30.13 25.99
CA LEU A 418 44.80 -29.73 27.07
C LEU A 418 44.53 -28.29 27.54
N ALA A 419 44.23 -27.38 26.61
CA ALA A 419 43.86 -26.00 26.93
C ALA A 419 42.53 -25.91 27.70
N ALA A 420 41.54 -26.73 27.33
CA ALA A 420 40.27 -26.83 28.04
C ALA A 420 40.44 -27.41 29.46
N LEU A 421 41.37 -28.37 29.64
CA LEU A 421 41.65 -28.97 30.96
C LEU A 421 42.36 -27.98 31.90
N VAL A 422 43.29 -27.16 31.38
CA VAL A 422 43.92 -26.07 32.13
C VAL A 422 42.91 -24.98 32.48
N LEU A 423 42.04 -24.59 31.53
CA LEU A 423 40.97 -23.62 31.78
C LEU A 423 39.99 -24.12 32.85
N ALA A 424 39.61 -25.41 32.80
CA ALA A 424 38.74 -26.05 33.78
C ALA A 424 39.38 -26.12 35.18
N LEU A 425 40.70 -26.35 35.27
CA LEU A 425 41.44 -26.31 36.54
C LEU A 425 41.49 -24.89 37.13
N VAL A 426 41.71 -23.87 36.29
CA VAL A 426 41.73 -22.46 36.72
C VAL A 426 40.35 -22.00 37.18
N VAL A 427 39.30 -22.32 36.40
CA VAL A 427 37.91 -22.02 36.76
C VAL A 427 37.50 -22.78 38.02
N GLY A 428 37.86 -24.06 38.14
CA GLY A 428 37.59 -24.89 39.32
C GLY A 428 38.29 -24.36 40.60
N ALA A 429 39.52 -23.86 40.49
CA ALA A 429 40.23 -23.23 41.60
C ALA A 429 39.59 -21.90 42.02
N LEU A 430 39.18 -21.06 41.05
CA LEU A 430 38.43 -19.82 41.28
C LEU A 430 37.06 -20.08 41.91
N TRP A 431 36.37 -21.15 41.49
CA TRP A 431 35.07 -21.53 42.01
C TRP A 431 35.14 -22.16 43.40
N ARG A 432 36.17 -22.98 43.69
CA ARG A 432 36.45 -23.47 45.06
C ARG A 432 36.78 -22.34 46.03
N ARG A 433 37.46 -21.30 45.56
CA ARG A 433 37.77 -20.12 46.37
C ARG A 433 36.52 -19.27 46.63
N ARG A 434 35.60 -19.20 45.66
CA ARG A 434 34.29 -18.54 45.83
C ARG A 434 33.32 -19.36 46.68
N ARG A 435 33.29 -20.69 46.59
CA ARG A 435 32.37 -21.58 47.34
C ARG A 435 32.75 -21.83 48.81
N ARG A 436 33.87 -21.29 49.30
CA ARG A 436 34.16 -21.21 50.75
C ARG A 436 33.53 -19.98 51.43
N ALA A 437 32.93 -19.08 50.66
CA ALA A 437 31.98 -18.09 51.14
C ALA A 437 30.62 -18.42 50.51
N SER A 438 29.54 -18.34 51.28
CA SER A 438 28.17 -18.63 50.85
C SER A 438 27.81 -20.12 50.73
N ARG A 439 27.54 -20.74 51.90
CA ARG A 439 26.44 -21.70 52.00
C ARG A 439 25.16 -20.90 52.16
N VAL A 440 24.32 -20.88 51.13
CA VAL A 440 22.90 -20.57 51.26
C VAL A 440 22.15 -21.68 50.53
N THR A 441 21.37 -22.41 51.32
CA THR A 441 20.44 -23.45 50.90
C THR A 441 19.35 -22.82 50.05
N VAL A 442 19.10 -23.38 48.87
CA VAL A 442 17.82 -23.19 48.16
C VAL A 442 17.30 -24.57 47.79
N GLU A 443 16.05 -24.73 48.16
CA GLU A 443 15.18 -25.89 48.19
C GLU A 443 14.86 -26.43 46.79
N THR A 444 14.85 -27.76 46.69
CA THR A 444 14.56 -28.53 45.50
C THR A 444 13.07 -28.43 45.15
N LEU A 445 12.74 -28.01 43.93
CA LEU A 445 11.45 -28.31 43.29
C LEU A 445 11.71 -29.22 42.08
N GLU A 446 11.05 -30.37 42.09
CA GLU A 446 11.05 -31.38 41.04
C GLU A 446 10.55 -30.82 39.69
N PRO A 447 11.18 -31.17 38.56
CA PRO A 447 10.62 -30.92 37.25
C PRO A 447 9.68 -32.06 36.82
N VAL A 448 8.44 -31.71 36.48
CA VAL A 448 7.50 -32.54 35.72
C VAL A 448 8.03 -32.73 34.27
N PRO A 449 7.96 -33.94 33.68
CA PRO A 449 8.49 -34.18 32.34
C PRO A 449 7.59 -33.59 31.25
N VAL A 450 8.18 -32.84 30.33
CA VAL A 450 7.55 -32.31 29.11
C VAL A 450 7.91 -33.23 27.95
N GLN A 451 6.89 -33.81 27.29
CA GLN A 451 7.01 -34.51 26.01
C GLN A 451 7.01 -33.52 24.82
N PRO A 452 7.71 -33.83 23.71
CA PRO A 452 7.78 -32.97 22.53
C PRO A 452 6.47 -32.97 21.70
N PRO A 453 6.22 -31.89 20.92
CA PRO A 453 4.91 -31.60 20.35
C PRO A 453 4.66 -32.40 19.06
N ALA A 454 3.45 -32.96 18.97
CA ALA A 454 2.86 -33.48 17.74
C ALA A 454 1.84 -32.48 17.17
N ALA A 455 1.85 -32.40 15.83
CA ALA A 455 0.93 -31.74 14.90
C ALA A 455 -0.32 -31.02 15.46
N ALA A 456 -0.44 -29.73 15.11
CA ALA A 456 -1.59 -28.88 15.39
C ALA A 456 -2.84 -29.27 14.56
N PRO A 457 -4.00 -29.45 15.19
CA PRO A 457 -5.31 -29.22 14.59
C PRO A 457 -5.80 -27.80 14.92
N GLU A 458 -6.60 -27.21 14.02
CA GLU A 458 -7.17 -25.85 14.17
C GLU A 458 -8.05 -25.73 15.43
N PRO A 459 -8.06 -24.57 16.14
CA PRO A 459 -8.74 -24.46 17.42
C PRO A 459 -10.26 -24.25 17.27
N ARG A 460 -11.00 -24.87 18.19
CA ARG A 460 -12.43 -24.68 18.43
C ARG A 460 -12.65 -23.49 19.36
N GLU A 461 -13.79 -22.82 19.21
CA GLU A 461 -14.21 -21.58 19.90
C GLU A 461 -14.11 -21.65 21.44
N ASP A 462 -14.16 -22.84 22.04
CA ASP A 462 -14.10 -23.04 23.50
C ASP A 462 -12.72 -22.78 24.14
N GLU A 463 -11.63 -22.77 23.36
CA GLU A 463 -10.28 -22.48 23.89
C GLU A 463 -9.96 -20.97 23.89
N GLU A 464 -10.54 -20.20 22.97
CA GLU A 464 -10.34 -18.75 22.92
C GLU A 464 -10.91 -18.06 24.16
N GLU A 465 -12.05 -18.54 24.67
CA GLU A 465 -12.70 -17.98 25.86
C GLU A 465 -11.84 -18.20 27.13
N LYS A 466 -11.21 -19.38 27.26
CA LYS A 466 -10.29 -19.69 28.36
C LYS A 466 -9.00 -18.86 28.30
N VAL A 467 -8.50 -18.58 27.09
CA VAL A 467 -7.33 -17.73 26.89
C VAL A 467 -7.65 -16.27 27.24
N LEU A 468 -8.83 -15.77 26.84
CA LEU A 468 -9.29 -14.43 27.22
C LEU A 468 -9.45 -14.27 28.73
N GLU A 469 -9.98 -15.28 29.41
CA GLU A 469 -10.17 -15.24 30.87
C GLU A 469 -8.83 -15.27 31.62
N ALA A 470 -7.86 -16.04 31.12
CA ALA A 470 -6.49 -16.05 31.65
C ALA A 470 -5.77 -14.71 31.44
N LEU A 471 -6.01 -14.02 30.32
CA LEU A 471 -5.46 -12.67 30.08
C LEU A 471 -6.09 -11.63 31.02
N ARG A 472 -7.42 -11.67 31.24
CA ARG A 472 -8.11 -10.78 32.19
C ARG A 472 -7.65 -10.96 33.64
N GLN A 473 -7.38 -12.20 34.07
CA GLN A 473 -6.81 -12.46 35.40
C GLN A 473 -5.37 -11.94 35.53
N ARG A 474 -4.60 -11.95 34.44
CA ARG A 474 -3.22 -11.44 34.42
C ARG A 474 -3.15 -9.91 34.44
N GLU A 475 -4.13 -9.24 33.85
CA GLU A 475 -4.26 -7.77 33.91
C GLU A 475 -4.68 -7.30 35.31
N SER A 476 -5.69 -7.92 35.92
CA SER A 476 -6.16 -7.53 37.27
C SER A 476 -5.10 -7.75 38.35
N SER A 477 -4.30 -8.81 38.24
CA SER A 477 -3.16 -9.07 39.14
C SER A 477 -2.03 -8.05 38.93
N ARG A 478 -1.77 -7.60 37.69
CA ARG A 478 -0.83 -6.51 37.41
C ARG A 478 -1.28 -5.18 38.03
N GLU A 479 -2.54 -4.81 37.88
CA GLU A 479 -3.10 -3.60 38.48
C GLU A 479 -3.00 -3.62 40.02
N ALA A 480 -3.27 -4.78 40.64
CA ALA A 480 -3.14 -4.95 42.08
C ALA A 480 -1.69 -4.78 42.57
N VAL A 481 -0.70 -5.26 41.81
CA VAL A 481 0.73 -5.08 42.13
C VAL A 481 1.15 -3.62 41.96
N VAL A 482 0.79 -2.98 40.85
CA VAL A 482 1.10 -1.56 40.61
C VAL A 482 0.47 -0.67 41.69
N ARG A 483 -0.75 -0.95 42.11
CA ARG A 483 -1.43 -0.20 43.17
C ARG A 483 -0.74 -0.33 44.53
N ARG A 484 -0.22 -1.52 44.88
CA ARG A 484 0.58 -1.73 46.10
C ARG A 484 1.92 -1.01 46.03
N GLU A 485 2.58 -1.04 44.87
CA GLU A 485 3.86 -0.35 44.66
C GLU A 485 3.69 1.18 44.77
N LEU A 486 2.60 1.73 44.22
CA LEU A 486 2.25 3.15 44.35
C LEU A 486 1.91 3.54 45.80
N GLN A 487 1.18 2.69 46.54
CA GLN A 487 0.92 2.91 47.97
C GLN A 487 2.21 2.88 48.80
N ARG A 488 3.14 1.98 48.47
CA ARG A 488 4.43 1.87 49.12
C ARG A 488 5.32 3.10 48.82
N MET A 489 5.38 3.53 47.56
CA MET A 489 6.07 4.77 47.18
C MET A 489 5.49 6.00 47.87
N ALA A 490 4.16 6.07 48.04
CA ALA A 490 3.51 7.16 48.77
C ALA A 490 3.89 7.19 50.26
N GLN A 491 4.13 6.04 50.90
CA GLN A 491 4.53 5.94 52.30
C GLN A 491 6.04 6.18 52.50
N GLU A 492 6.88 5.66 51.61
CA GLU A 492 8.34 5.75 51.73
C GLU A 492 8.89 7.09 51.20
N ARG A 493 8.24 7.71 50.21
CA ARG A 493 8.70 8.95 49.54
C ARG A 493 7.54 9.91 49.23
N PRO A 494 6.91 10.51 50.24
CA PRO A 494 5.76 11.40 50.04
C PRO A 494 6.10 12.66 49.21
N ALA A 495 7.35 13.13 49.24
CA ALA A 495 7.79 14.30 48.49
C ALA A 495 7.78 14.08 46.96
N ASP A 496 8.13 12.89 46.49
CA ASP A 496 8.18 12.56 45.05
C ASP A 496 6.75 12.44 44.48
N VAL A 497 5.83 11.83 45.24
CA VAL A 497 4.42 11.72 44.85
C VAL A 497 3.74 13.11 44.85
N ALA A 498 4.06 13.96 45.83
CA ALA A 498 3.57 15.33 45.88
C ALA A 498 4.07 16.18 44.69
N ALA A 499 5.30 15.96 44.22
CA ALA A 499 5.83 16.65 43.03
C ALA A 499 5.08 16.25 41.75
N VAL A 500 4.72 14.97 41.60
CA VAL A 500 3.92 14.47 40.47
C VAL A 500 2.49 15.03 40.53
N ILE A 501 1.82 14.98 41.68
CA ILE A 501 0.48 15.56 41.85
C ILE A 501 0.50 17.08 41.60
N LYS A 502 1.55 17.78 42.05
CA LYS A 502 1.74 19.21 41.80
C LYS A 502 1.96 19.52 40.33
N SER A 503 2.65 18.64 39.59
CA SER A 503 2.79 18.79 38.13
C SER A 503 1.45 18.61 37.40
N TRP A 504 0.61 17.68 37.86
CA TRP A 504 -0.73 17.47 37.29
C TRP A 504 -1.72 18.57 37.67
N LEU A 505 -1.59 19.17 38.86
CA LEU A 505 -2.40 20.32 39.26
C LEU A 505 -1.97 21.62 38.57
N ALA A 506 -0.73 21.70 38.10
CA ALA A 506 -0.19 22.85 37.36
C ALA A 506 -0.49 22.78 35.85
N GLU A 507 -1.02 21.67 35.36
CA GLU A 507 -1.40 21.43 33.96
C GLU A 507 -2.92 21.60 33.74
N LYS A 508 -3.59 22.31 34.65
CA LYS A 508 -4.98 22.76 34.54
C LYS A 508 -5.05 24.26 34.84
#